data_AF-A0A094GPG3-F1
#
_entry.id   AF-A0A094GPG3-F1
#
_cell.length_a   1.000
_cell.length_b   1.000
_cell.length_c   1.000
_cell.angle_alpha   90.00
_cell.angle_beta   90.00
_cell.angle_gamma   90.00
#
_symmetry.space_group_name_H-M   'P 1'
#
loop_
_entity.id
_entity.type
_entity.pdbx_description
1 polymer ?
#
loop_
_entity_poly.entity_id
_entity_poly.type
_entity_poly.pdbx_seq_one_letter_code
_entity_poly.pdbx_strand_id
1 'polypeptide(L)'
;MADLRNGPEQDQEHEGAKPSELIIEACRRNNTELLSSVIEECSSPEAASKLLNESRSVLGNYAYHEAAANGHYEVIDMLLDQEGFECDPINRREGDTPLHSAVRWANEQSAENHEYSIGLIDMMLEAGSDPKIRNKAKLKAADLVNPANTELRDLLQKAEYVLQNQGDFIDAEEEEDEGPTGSNSDSDFDDEPTNGKKR
;
A
#
# COMPACT_ATOMS: atom_id res chain seq x y z
N MET A 1 -50.68 7.47 53.56
CA MET A 1 -49.96 6.65 52.56
C MET A 1 -49.70 7.53 51.36
N ALA A 2 -48.49 8.05 51.25
CA ALA A 2 -48.00 8.70 50.04
C ALA A 2 -46.70 7.97 49.71
N ASP A 3 -46.74 7.12 48.68
CA ASP A 3 -45.58 6.40 48.19
C ASP A 3 -44.66 7.39 47.48
N LEU A 4 -43.57 7.75 48.15
CA LEU A 4 -42.42 8.45 47.58
C LEU A 4 -41.52 7.40 46.95
N ARG A 5 -41.80 7.01 45.70
CA ARG A 5 -40.86 6.27 44.86
C ARG A 5 -41.19 6.57 43.40
N ASN A 6 -40.67 7.70 42.92
CA ASN A 6 -40.47 7.94 41.49
C ASN A 6 -39.22 8.83 41.38
N GLY A 7 -38.05 8.20 41.48
CA GLY A 7 -36.82 8.80 40.98
C GLY A 7 -36.79 8.64 39.46
N PRO A 8 -36.19 9.56 38.70
CA PRO A 8 -36.06 9.38 37.26
C PRO A 8 -35.20 8.14 37.02
N GLU A 9 -35.78 7.13 36.37
CA GLU A 9 -35.01 6.09 35.71
C GLU A 9 -34.14 6.82 34.69
N GLN A 10 -32.85 6.97 35.02
CA GLN A 10 -31.85 7.33 34.04
C GLN A 10 -31.75 6.12 33.14
N ASP A 11 -32.45 6.18 32.01
CA ASP A 11 -32.16 5.36 30.84
C ASP A 11 -30.68 5.57 30.51
N GLN A 12 -29.85 4.65 30.99
CA GLN A 12 -28.48 4.51 30.53
C GLN A 12 -28.60 3.99 29.09
N GLU A 13 -28.84 4.91 28.15
CA GLU A 13 -28.49 4.70 26.76
C GLU A 13 -27.05 4.18 26.77
N HIS A 14 -26.90 2.88 26.55
CA HIS A 14 -25.59 2.30 26.31
C HIS A 14 -25.15 2.94 24.99
N GLU A 15 -24.37 4.01 25.09
CA GLU A 15 -23.71 4.63 23.96
C GLU A 15 -22.86 3.53 23.33
N GLY A 16 -23.37 2.93 22.26
CA GLY A 16 -22.71 1.83 21.57
C GLY A 16 -21.31 2.27 21.15
N ALA A 17 -20.38 1.31 21.04
CA ALA A 17 -19.04 1.60 20.55
C ALA A 17 -19.12 2.32 19.21
N LYS A 18 -18.31 3.36 19.04
CA LYS A 18 -18.36 4.17 17.81
C LYS A 18 -17.94 3.30 16.62
N PRO A 19 -18.48 3.51 15.40
CA PRO A 19 -18.09 2.73 14.22
C PRO A 19 -16.58 2.66 14.01
N SER A 20 -15.86 3.75 14.24
CA SER A 20 -14.40 3.80 14.19
C SER A 20 -13.72 2.90 15.24
N GLU A 21 -14.29 2.79 16.43
CA GLU A 21 -13.75 1.92 17.49
C GLU A 21 -14.00 0.45 17.17
N LEU A 22 -15.18 0.14 16.60
CA LEU A 22 -15.52 -1.19 16.11
C LEU A 22 -14.57 -1.64 14.99
N ILE A 23 -14.22 -0.75 14.05
CA ILE A 23 -13.24 -1.04 12.99
C ILE A 23 -11.87 -1.37 13.59
N ILE A 24 -11.38 -0.56 14.53
CA ILE A 24 -10.10 -0.81 15.20
C ILE A 24 -10.14 -2.16 15.94
N GLU A 25 -11.24 -2.46 16.62
CA GLU A 25 -11.38 -3.71 17.35
C GLU A 25 -11.47 -4.93 16.42
N ALA A 26 -12.18 -4.81 15.30
CA ALA A 26 -12.23 -5.82 14.26
C ALA A 26 -10.83 -6.10 13.71
N CYS A 27 -10.08 -5.04 13.40
CA CYS A 27 -8.70 -5.13 12.93
C CYS A 27 -7.77 -5.77 13.95
N ARG A 28 -7.95 -5.53 15.26
CA ARG A 28 -7.10 -6.13 16.30
C ARG A 28 -7.35 -7.61 16.54
N ARG A 29 -8.57 -8.07 16.27
CA ARG A 29 -9.02 -9.44 16.55
C ARG A 29 -9.15 -10.33 15.32
N ASN A 30 -8.78 -9.81 14.14
CA ASN A 30 -9.04 -10.46 12.87
C ASN A 30 -10.53 -10.81 12.67
N ASN A 31 -11.43 -9.94 13.14
CA ASN A 31 -12.87 -10.19 13.10
C ASN A 31 -13.49 -9.61 11.83
N THR A 32 -13.47 -10.40 10.76
CA THR A 32 -14.03 -10.04 9.45
C THR A 32 -15.54 -9.86 9.47
N GLU A 33 -16.27 -10.59 10.31
CA GLU A 33 -17.73 -10.45 10.44
C GLU A 33 -18.10 -9.07 10.99
N LEU A 34 -17.41 -8.62 12.05
CA LEU A 34 -17.63 -7.30 12.62
C LEU A 34 -17.21 -6.18 11.65
N LEU A 35 -16.11 -6.37 10.93
CA LEU A 35 -15.68 -5.39 9.93
C LEU A 35 -16.73 -5.27 8.81
N SER A 36 -17.21 -6.41 8.30
CA SER A 36 -18.25 -6.46 7.27
C SER A 36 -19.53 -5.78 7.73
N SER A 37 -19.99 -6.05 8.96
CA SER A 37 -21.21 -5.41 9.47
C SER A 37 -21.09 -3.89 9.53
N VAL A 38 -19.93 -3.36 9.95
CA VAL A 38 -19.72 -1.90 9.99
C VAL A 38 -19.66 -1.30 8.58
N ILE A 39 -19.07 -2.01 7.61
CA ILE A 39 -19.02 -1.58 6.20
C ILE A 39 -20.43 -1.57 5.60
N GLU A 40 -21.24 -2.61 5.84
CA GLU A 40 -22.62 -2.72 5.35
C GLU A 40 -23.56 -1.67 5.94
N GLU A 41 -23.30 -1.19 7.16
CA GLU A 41 -24.04 -0.09 7.79
C GLU A 41 -23.72 1.29 7.17
N CYS A 42 -22.66 1.40 6.35
CA CYS A 42 -22.31 2.65 5.68
C CYS A 42 -23.26 2.94 4.51
N SER A 43 -23.61 4.22 4.34
CA SER A 43 -24.56 4.65 3.30
C SER A 43 -24.05 4.47 1.86
N SER A 44 -22.74 4.37 1.66
CA SER A 44 -22.11 4.16 0.35
C SER A 44 -20.70 3.59 0.49
N PRO A 45 -20.12 3.00 -0.57
CA PRO A 45 -18.74 2.53 -0.59
C PRO A 45 -17.72 3.63 -0.24
N GLU A 46 -17.92 4.85 -0.73
CA GLU A 46 -17.03 5.98 -0.43
C GLU A 46 -17.10 6.40 1.04
N ALA A 47 -18.29 6.31 1.65
CA ALA A 47 -18.46 6.55 3.07
C ALA A 47 -17.74 5.48 3.91
N ALA A 48 -17.80 4.21 3.49
CA ALA A 48 -17.07 3.12 4.11
C ALA A 48 -15.56 3.34 4.01
N SER A 49 -15.02 3.58 2.81
CA SER A 49 -13.58 3.79 2.61
C SER A 49 -13.06 5.01 3.35
N LYS A 50 -13.83 6.11 3.37
CA LYS A 50 -13.49 7.27 4.20
C LYS A 50 -13.43 6.89 5.68
N LEU A 51 -14.43 6.17 6.19
CA LEU A 51 -14.47 5.76 7.59
C LEU A 51 -13.29 4.83 7.94
N LEU A 52 -12.96 3.87 7.07
CA LEU A 52 -11.82 2.97 7.23
C LEU A 52 -10.49 3.75 7.24
N ASN A 53 -10.30 4.67 6.29
CA ASN A 53 -9.10 5.49 6.16
C ASN A 53 -8.93 6.52 7.30
N GLU A 54 -10.01 6.96 7.94
CA GLU A 54 -9.96 7.95 9.03
C GLU A 54 -9.94 7.30 10.43
N SER A 55 -10.28 6.01 10.54
CA SER A 55 -10.34 5.29 11.81
C SER A 55 -8.94 5.09 12.40
N ARG A 56 -8.75 5.59 13.63
CA ARG A 56 -7.47 5.56 14.32
C ARG A 56 -7.61 5.03 15.74
N SER A 57 -6.63 4.25 16.16
CA SER A 57 -6.48 3.83 17.56
C SER A 57 -5.99 4.99 18.44
N VAL A 58 -6.08 4.80 19.76
CA VAL A 58 -5.58 5.77 20.75
C VAL A 58 -4.09 6.10 20.59
N LEU A 59 -3.32 5.22 19.94
CA LEU A 59 -1.89 5.41 19.67
C LEU A 59 -1.63 6.19 18.37
N GLY A 60 -2.68 6.55 17.63
CA GLY A 60 -2.57 7.24 16.34
C GLY A 60 -2.14 6.34 15.18
N ASN A 61 -2.36 5.03 15.32
CA ASN A 61 -2.30 4.06 14.23
C ASN A 61 -3.62 4.03 13.50
N TYR A 62 -3.60 3.81 12.19
CA TYR A 62 -4.82 3.56 11.42
C TYR A 62 -5.27 2.12 11.59
N ALA A 63 -6.51 1.83 11.19
CA ALA A 63 -7.05 0.47 11.15
C ALA A 63 -6.09 -0.51 10.47
N TYR A 64 -5.52 -0.10 9.34
CA TYR A 64 -4.58 -0.91 8.59
C TYR A 64 -3.31 -1.26 9.38
N HIS A 65 -2.72 -0.29 10.11
CA HIS A 65 -1.56 -0.57 10.97
C HIS A 65 -1.88 -1.58 12.08
N GLU A 66 -3.07 -1.51 12.67
CA GLU A 66 -3.45 -2.42 13.75
C GLU A 66 -3.63 -3.85 13.22
N ALA A 67 -4.18 -4.03 12.02
CA ALA A 67 -4.25 -5.33 11.37
C ALA A 67 -2.84 -5.85 10.99
N ALA A 68 -2.03 -5.00 10.34
CA ALA A 68 -0.67 -5.34 9.89
C ALA A 68 0.29 -5.65 11.04
N ALA A 69 0.19 -4.94 12.16
CA ALA A 69 1.03 -5.18 13.35
C ALA A 69 0.78 -6.53 14.02
N ASN A 70 -0.32 -7.21 13.69
CA ASN A 70 -0.65 -8.53 14.22
C ASN A 70 -0.67 -9.62 13.13
N GLY A 71 -0.41 -9.25 11.86
CA GLY A 71 -0.44 -10.19 10.73
C GLY A 71 -1.81 -10.77 10.42
N HIS A 72 -2.87 -9.98 10.63
CA HIS A 72 -4.26 -10.42 10.46
C HIS A 72 -4.66 -10.42 8.99
N TYR A 73 -4.29 -11.49 8.30
CA TYR A 73 -4.41 -11.64 6.84
C TYR A 73 -5.83 -11.39 6.33
N GLU A 74 -6.84 -12.01 6.92
CA GLU A 74 -8.21 -11.97 6.42
C GLU A 74 -8.83 -10.58 6.53
N VAL A 75 -8.55 -9.84 7.61
CA VAL A 75 -8.97 -8.45 7.71
C VAL A 75 -8.16 -7.55 6.77
N ILE A 76 -6.87 -7.80 6.58
CA ILE A 76 -6.05 -7.03 5.62
C ILE A 76 -6.59 -7.19 4.19
N ASP A 77 -6.88 -8.42 3.78
CA ASP A 77 -7.49 -8.77 2.50
C ASP A 77 -8.80 -8.00 2.30
N MET A 78 -9.71 -8.08 3.29
CA MET A 78 -10.99 -7.38 3.27
C MET A 78 -10.86 -5.85 3.19
N LEU A 79 -9.85 -5.27 3.86
CA LEU A 79 -9.59 -3.83 3.80
C LEU A 79 -9.08 -3.41 2.43
N LEU A 80 -8.15 -4.18 1.85
CA LEU A 80 -7.55 -3.92 0.54
C LEU A 80 -8.55 -4.08 -0.61
N ASP A 81 -9.57 -4.93 -0.43
CA ASP A 81 -10.68 -5.09 -1.38
C ASP A 81 -11.63 -3.87 -1.45
N GLN A 82 -11.54 -2.92 -0.49
CA GLN A 82 -12.43 -1.76 -0.48
C GLN A 82 -11.97 -0.69 -1.48
N GLU A 83 -12.89 -0.24 -2.34
CA GLU A 83 -12.62 0.81 -3.32
C GLU A 83 -12.19 2.12 -2.65
N GLY A 84 -11.01 2.64 -2.99
CA GLY A 84 -10.50 3.89 -2.43
C GLY A 84 -9.94 3.77 -1.00
N PHE A 85 -9.65 2.55 -0.55
CA PHE A 85 -8.86 2.34 0.66
C PHE A 85 -7.41 2.79 0.47
N GLU A 86 -6.86 3.49 1.46
CA GLU A 86 -5.50 4.04 1.44
C GLU A 86 -4.49 3.00 1.94
N CYS A 87 -3.55 2.63 1.08
CA CYS A 87 -2.56 1.57 1.38
C CYS A 87 -1.39 2.07 2.21
N ASP A 88 -1.04 3.36 2.12
CA ASP A 88 0.17 3.92 2.72
C ASP A 88 -0.06 5.00 3.77
N PRO A 89 -1.02 4.85 4.71
CA PRO A 89 -1.19 5.84 5.77
C PRO A 89 0.04 5.85 6.68
N ILE A 90 0.51 7.05 7.04
CA ILE A 90 1.68 7.21 7.91
C ILE A 90 1.22 7.40 9.36
N ASN A 91 1.61 6.49 10.25
CA ASN A 91 1.22 6.59 11.66
C ASN A 91 1.86 7.78 12.39
N ARG A 92 1.22 8.22 13.47
CA ARG A 92 1.70 9.40 14.20
C ARG A 92 3.02 9.17 14.93
N ARG A 93 3.24 7.96 15.47
CA ARG A 93 4.33 7.70 16.42
C ARG A 93 5.68 7.62 15.72
N GLU A 94 5.87 6.62 14.87
CA GLU A 94 7.13 6.32 14.20
C GLU A 94 7.19 6.88 12.76
N GLY A 95 6.05 7.29 12.21
CA GLY A 95 5.93 7.55 10.78
C GLY A 95 5.99 6.27 9.94
N ASP A 96 5.62 5.14 10.53
CA ASP A 96 5.59 3.85 9.85
C ASP A 96 4.35 3.78 8.93
N THR A 97 4.48 3.16 7.75
CA THR A 97 3.36 2.68 6.93
C THR A 97 2.87 1.32 7.45
N PRO A 98 1.69 0.81 7.05
CA PRO A 98 1.25 -0.52 7.43
C PRO A 98 2.26 -1.61 7.03
N LEU A 99 2.95 -1.45 5.90
CA LEU A 99 4.02 -2.35 5.47
C LEU A 99 5.19 -2.41 6.48
N HIS A 100 5.55 -1.28 7.11
CA HIS A 100 6.55 -1.30 8.19
C HIS A 100 6.06 -2.10 9.40
N SER A 101 4.78 -1.96 9.77
CA SER A 101 4.17 -2.73 10.85
C SER A 101 4.15 -4.24 10.55
N ALA A 102 3.80 -4.63 9.32
CA ALA A 102 3.84 -6.02 8.87
C ALA A 102 5.26 -6.61 8.92
N VAL A 103 6.29 -5.87 8.48
CA VAL A 103 7.69 -6.33 8.57
C VAL A 103 8.14 -6.53 10.02
N ARG A 104 7.75 -5.64 10.94
CA ARG A 104 8.07 -5.81 12.37
C ARG A 104 7.44 -7.08 12.94
N TRP A 105 6.16 -7.31 12.62
CA TRP A 105 5.47 -8.54 13.01
C TRP A 105 6.12 -9.79 12.39
N ALA A 106 6.50 -9.72 11.11
CA ALA A 106 7.18 -10.81 10.40
C ALA A 106 8.53 -11.18 11.04
N ASN A 107 9.27 -10.19 11.55
CA ASN A 107 10.53 -10.40 12.26
C ASN A 107 10.37 -11.13 13.61
N GLU A 108 9.19 -11.06 14.21
CA GLU A 108 8.86 -11.74 15.47
C GLU A 108 8.42 -13.20 15.24
N GLN A 109 8.17 -13.59 13.99
CA GLN A 109 7.77 -14.95 13.65
C GLN A 109 8.94 -15.93 13.66
N SER A 110 8.62 -17.21 13.89
CA SER A 110 9.57 -18.30 13.70
C SER A 110 9.82 -18.54 12.21
N ALA A 111 10.95 -19.18 11.88
CA ALA A 111 11.30 -19.52 10.50
C ALA A 111 10.24 -20.39 9.80
N GLU A 112 9.50 -21.21 10.56
CA GLU A 112 8.41 -22.06 10.06
C GLU A 112 7.22 -21.23 9.57
N ASN A 113 7.01 -20.04 10.11
CA ASN A 113 5.93 -19.12 9.76
C ASN A 113 6.36 -18.03 8.77
N HIS A 114 7.61 -18.07 8.28
CA HIS A 114 8.09 -17.08 7.31
C HIS A 114 7.29 -17.11 6.01
N GLU A 115 6.91 -18.29 5.52
CA GLU A 115 6.10 -18.42 4.30
C GLU A 115 4.79 -17.63 4.42
N TYR A 116 4.12 -17.71 5.58
CA TYR A 116 2.89 -16.96 5.85
C TYR A 116 3.13 -15.45 5.91
N SER A 117 4.19 -15.01 6.59
CA SER A 117 4.48 -13.57 6.69
C SER A 117 4.95 -12.96 5.37
N ILE A 118 5.68 -13.72 4.55
CA ILE A 118 6.05 -13.34 3.20
C ILE A 118 4.80 -13.24 2.32
N GLY A 119 3.91 -14.22 2.34
CA GLY A 119 2.66 -14.20 1.58
C GLY A 119 1.75 -13.01 1.93
N LEU A 120 1.65 -12.67 3.23
CA LEU A 120 0.92 -11.48 3.65
C LEU A 120 1.55 -10.19 3.06
N ILE A 121 2.87 -10.06 3.15
CA ILE A 121 3.57 -8.86 2.68
C ILE A 121 3.52 -8.76 1.15
N ASP A 122 3.59 -9.90 0.45
CA ASP A 122 3.43 -9.96 -1.00
C ASP A 122 2.04 -9.46 -1.42
N MET A 123 0.97 -9.94 -0.78
CA MET A 123 -0.39 -9.42 -1.01
C MET A 123 -0.50 -7.91 -0.79
N MET A 124 0.10 -7.39 0.29
CA MET A 124 0.10 -5.94 0.56
C MET A 124 0.80 -5.16 -0.56
N LEU A 125 1.90 -5.68 -1.11
CA LEU A 125 2.63 -5.09 -2.23
C LEU A 125 1.84 -5.16 -3.54
N GLU A 126 1.20 -6.31 -3.83
CA GLU A 126 0.34 -6.50 -5.00
C GLU A 126 -0.87 -5.56 -4.99
N ALA A 127 -1.42 -5.28 -3.80
CA ALA A 127 -2.51 -4.33 -3.63
C ALA A 127 -2.07 -2.85 -3.75
N GLY A 128 -0.77 -2.58 -3.86
CA GLY A 128 -0.24 -1.25 -4.15
C GLY A 128 0.46 -0.53 -3.00
N SER A 129 0.78 -1.21 -1.89
CA SER A 129 1.59 -0.61 -0.80
C SER A 129 2.99 -0.24 -1.30
N ASP A 130 3.46 0.99 -1.06
CA ASP A 130 4.78 1.46 -1.51
C ASP A 130 5.91 1.07 -0.53
N PRO A 131 6.81 0.13 -0.90
CA PRO A 131 7.96 -0.26 -0.08
C PRO A 131 9.03 0.83 0.03
N LYS A 132 8.98 1.89 -0.79
CA LYS A 132 10.01 2.94 -0.86
C LYS A 132 9.78 4.04 0.18
N ILE A 133 8.59 4.11 0.79
CA ILE A 133 8.27 5.11 1.81
C ILE A 133 9.20 4.93 3.01
N ARG A 134 9.70 6.06 3.52
CA ARG A 134 10.60 6.09 4.67
C ARG A 134 9.88 6.62 5.89
N ASN A 135 10.05 5.92 7.01
CA ASN A 135 9.56 6.38 8.29
C ASN A 135 10.35 7.57 8.85
N LYS A 136 10.05 8.03 10.08
CA LYS A 136 10.77 9.15 10.70
C LYS A 136 12.26 8.86 10.91
N ALA A 137 12.63 7.59 11.10
CA ALA A 137 14.03 7.15 11.19
C ALA A 137 14.73 7.08 9.82
N LYS A 138 14.04 7.48 8.74
CA LYS A 138 14.52 7.43 7.35
C LYS A 138 14.75 6.01 6.83
N LEU A 139 14.16 5.01 7.46
CA LEU A 139 14.25 3.62 7.07
C LEU A 139 13.04 3.24 6.23
N LYS A 140 13.25 2.44 5.19
CA LYS A 140 12.19 1.75 4.45
C LYS A 140 11.78 0.47 5.16
N ALA A 141 10.70 -0.16 4.72
CA ALA A 141 10.28 -1.47 5.22
C ALA A 141 11.40 -2.53 5.06
N ALA A 142 12.08 -2.57 3.90
CA ALA A 142 13.19 -3.49 3.63
C ALA A 142 14.39 -3.31 4.57
N ASP A 143 14.61 -2.11 5.08
CA ASP A 143 15.70 -1.79 6.01
C ASP A 143 15.45 -2.39 7.40
N LEU A 144 14.19 -2.68 7.75
CA LEU A 144 13.79 -3.25 9.04
C LEU A 144 13.82 -4.78 9.07
N VAL A 145 13.93 -5.46 7.92
CA VAL A 145 13.87 -6.92 7.84
C VAL A 145 15.03 -7.57 8.60
N ASN A 146 14.73 -8.59 9.41
CA ASN A 146 15.72 -9.40 10.11
C ASN A 146 16.73 -9.97 9.08
N PRO A 147 18.05 -9.77 9.25
CA PRO A 147 19.06 -10.28 8.33
C PRO A 147 18.98 -11.79 8.04
N ALA A 148 18.40 -12.59 8.94
CA ALA A 148 18.19 -14.01 8.73
C ALA A 148 17.08 -14.32 7.70
N ASN A 149 16.10 -13.43 7.54
CA ASN A 149 15.02 -13.57 6.56
C ASN A 149 15.42 -12.90 5.24
N THR A 150 16.27 -13.59 4.49
CA THR A 150 16.76 -13.12 3.18
C THR A 150 15.66 -13.08 2.14
N GLU A 151 14.73 -14.03 2.17
CA GLU A 151 13.62 -14.13 1.23
C GLU A 151 12.67 -12.93 1.33
N LEU A 152 12.29 -12.52 2.55
CA LEU A 152 11.47 -11.32 2.74
C LEU A 152 12.19 -10.04 2.28
N ARG A 153 13.50 -9.96 2.52
CA ARG A 153 14.32 -8.83 2.05
C ARG A 153 14.34 -8.77 0.52
N ASP A 154 14.54 -9.92 -0.13
CA ASP A 154 14.59 -10.02 -1.59
C ASP A 154 13.24 -9.67 -2.22
N LEU A 155 12.12 -10.10 -1.60
CA LEU A 155 10.77 -9.73 -2.02
C LEU A 155 10.58 -8.21 -2.03
N LEU A 156 10.88 -7.53 -0.91
CA LEU A 156 10.73 -6.08 -0.81
C LEU A 156 11.66 -5.34 -1.78
N GLN A 157 12.90 -5.79 -1.94
CA GLN A 157 13.84 -5.20 -2.91
C GLN A 157 13.37 -5.37 -4.35
N LYS A 158 12.81 -6.54 -4.69
CA LYS A 158 12.22 -6.79 -6.01
C LYS A 158 11.03 -5.87 -6.25
N ALA A 159 10.14 -5.70 -5.28
CA ALA A 159 9.00 -4.78 -5.41
C ALA A 159 9.46 -3.33 -5.61
N GLU A 160 10.48 -2.88 -4.87
CA GLU A 160 11.09 -1.56 -5.08
C GLU A 160 11.65 -1.37 -6.49
N TYR A 161 12.33 -2.40 -7.02
CA TYR A 161 12.89 -2.37 -8.37
C TYR A 161 11.80 -2.29 -9.44
N VAL A 162 10.72 -3.08 -9.29
CA VAL A 162 9.57 -3.05 -10.20
C VAL A 162 8.96 -1.65 -10.25
N LEU A 163 8.72 -1.02 -9.10
CA LEU A 163 8.17 0.33 -9.03
C LEU A 163 9.11 1.40 -9.60
N GLN A 164 10.42 1.21 -9.48
CA GLN A 164 11.39 2.12 -10.08
C GLN A 164 11.38 2.04 -11.61
N ASN A 165 11.25 0.83 -12.15
CA ASN A 165 11.31 0.59 -13.59
C ASN A 165 9.96 0.80 -14.30
N GLN A 166 8.82 0.66 -13.60
CA GLN A 166 7.51 1.00 -14.17
C GLN A 166 7.42 2.48 -14.61
N GLY A 167 8.20 3.36 -13.98
CA GLY A 167 8.32 4.76 -14.40
C GLY A 167 9.20 5.02 -15.64
N ASP A 168 9.88 4.00 -16.17
CA ASP A 168 10.84 4.11 -17.29
C ASP A 168 10.27 3.57 -18.62
N PHE A 169 9.04 3.03 -18.64
CA PHE A 169 8.38 2.47 -19.82
C PHE A 169 7.34 3.40 -20.49
N ILE A 170 7.18 4.64 -20.02
CA ILE A 170 6.28 5.64 -20.63
C ILE A 170 7.13 6.62 -21.46
N ASP A 171 7.68 6.15 -22.58
CA ASP A 171 8.03 6.95 -23.79
C ASP A 171 8.64 6.02 -24.88
N ALA A 172 7.94 4.92 -25.20
CA ALA A 172 8.28 4.08 -26.35
C ALA A 172 7.04 3.49 -27.03
N GLU A 173 6.01 4.32 -27.21
CA GLU A 173 4.94 4.14 -28.21
C GLU A 173 4.96 5.44 -29.02
N GLU A 174 5.05 5.54 -30.35
CA GLU A 174 5.09 4.67 -31.51
C GLU A 174 5.65 5.57 -32.63
N GLU A 175 6.72 5.19 -33.31
CA GLU A 175 6.95 5.64 -34.68
C GLU A 175 7.07 4.38 -35.54
N GLU A 176 5.91 3.79 -35.84
CA GLU A 176 5.76 2.93 -37.00
C GLU A 176 5.91 3.81 -38.26
N ASP A 177 7.15 4.07 -38.69
CA ASP A 177 7.39 4.58 -40.05
C ASP A 177 7.57 3.40 -41.01
N GLU A 178 6.44 2.88 -41.50
CA GLU A 178 6.41 2.06 -42.71
C GLU A 178 6.90 2.90 -43.90
N GLY A 179 8.02 2.52 -44.53
CA GLY A 179 8.46 3.09 -45.83
C GLY A 179 7.46 2.79 -46.97
N PRO A 180 7.77 3.00 -48.27
CA PRO A 180 8.96 3.60 -48.91
C PRO A 180 8.61 4.66 -50.00
N THR A 181 9.53 5.57 -50.35
CA THR A 181 9.51 6.16 -51.71
C THR A 181 10.92 6.21 -52.29
N GLY A 182 11.10 5.50 -53.40
CA GLY A 182 12.30 5.58 -54.21
C GLY A 182 12.41 6.96 -54.85
N SER A 183 13.63 7.49 -54.88
CA SER A 183 14.00 8.52 -55.84
C SER A 183 15.34 8.13 -56.44
N ASN A 184 15.25 7.55 -57.64
CA ASN A 184 16.35 7.54 -58.58
C ASN A 184 16.66 9.00 -58.94
N SER A 185 17.88 9.46 -58.68
CA SER A 185 18.47 10.55 -59.46
C SER A 185 19.93 10.21 -59.70
N ASP A 186 20.08 9.46 -60.77
CA ASP A 186 21.29 9.31 -61.55
C ASP A 186 21.52 10.64 -62.29
N SER A 187 22.64 11.32 -62.01
CA SER A 187 23.21 12.30 -62.93
C SER A 187 24.72 12.28 -62.78
N ASP A 188 25.30 11.46 -63.65
CA ASP A 188 26.63 11.55 -64.22
C ASP A 188 27.14 12.98 -64.46
N PHE A 189 28.48 13.09 -64.49
CA PHE A 189 29.29 14.04 -65.27
C PHE A 189 29.65 15.40 -64.64
N ASP A 190 30.88 15.56 -64.15
CA ASP A 190 31.94 16.20 -64.95
C ASP A 190 33.32 16.08 -64.27
N ASP A 191 34.31 15.76 -65.11
CA ASP A 191 35.72 15.54 -64.81
C ASP A 191 36.45 16.88 -65.04
N GLU A 192 37.31 17.32 -64.11
CA GLU A 192 38.68 17.74 -64.44
C GLU A 192 39.43 18.36 -63.23
N PRO A 193 40.77 18.18 -63.18
CA PRO A 193 41.63 18.61 -62.10
C PRO A 193 42.21 20.00 -62.37
N THR A 194 42.63 20.71 -61.32
CA THR A 194 43.91 21.43 -61.25
C THR A 194 44.00 22.18 -59.93
N ASN A 195 45.11 22.01 -59.21
CA ASN A 195 46.10 23.08 -59.08
C ASN A 195 47.27 22.60 -58.22
N GLY A 196 48.37 22.24 -58.88
CA GLY A 196 49.67 22.31 -58.26
C GLY A 196 50.15 23.75 -58.23
N LYS A 197 50.58 24.24 -57.06
CA LYS A 197 51.61 25.27 -57.00
C LYS A 197 52.47 25.08 -55.75
N LYS A 198 53.62 24.44 -55.99
CA LYS A 198 54.85 24.63 -55.22
C LYS A 198 55.25 26.11 -55.30
N ARG A 199 55.62 26.71 -54.17
CA ARG A 199 56.89 27.41 -53.97
C ARG A 199 57.23 27.41 -52.49
#